data_AF-A0A9X8EDY9-F1
#
_entry.id   AF-A0A9X8EDY9-F1
#
_cell.length_a   1.000
_cell.length_b   1.000
_cell.length_c   1.000
_cell.angle_alpha   90.00
_cell.angle_beta   90.00
_cell.angle_gamma   90.00
#
_symmetry.space_group_name_H-M   'P 1'
#
loop_
_entity.id
_entity.type
_entity.pdbx_description
1 polymer ?
#
loop_
_entity_poly.entity_id
_entity_poly.type
_entity_poly.pdbx_seq_one_letter_code
_entity_poly.pdbx_strand_id
1 'polypeptide(L)'
;MPAPPLFHHSSPASSNKLRLSTDGEVDVDAAILHSSSSSGNSTSLLPLPPPLALTFHFAILVKVPRLPAADDSNSTAPVVTFDPMVLQGLEDLAKRLALAGFLVRLESRPAYKKHAPHLKLVFLLHAPDAILSDMQAKMEVERWVAGGRNGEHFLAPQQHGKLTSADRIVLVDRLLHAPRRHGGLGLLELQSSCPFKAFPLHDDQFNREYLTHWFLQWRAYFRNNTDSVEKIRLHFGEKAALYFAYMDFYTKWLLPLALWGLFIYFLSAFSSTLYFRMSAITGLAVSTLWATLFLICWKRRRSELRLKWGVGAQEHVHVTNPHFQPPPPTASLNGVKWSRRLKYIVGYLVLVVFLVGETVITIGFVDLYFFLKAGCAGNCSTGGLENWVL
;
A
#
# COMPACT_ATOMS: atom_id res chain seq x y z
N MET A 1 23.32 -58.15 -1.32
CA MET A 1 23.73 -58.52 -2.69
C MET A 1 22.48 -58.62 -3.55
N PRO A 2 22.50 -58.20 -4.82
CA PRO A 2 23.68 -57.91 -5.63
C PRO A 2 23.91 -56.41 -5.92
N ALA A 3 25.18 -56.08 -6.07
CA ALA A 3 25.75 -54.92 -6.78
C ALA A 3 26.43 -55.48 -8.07
N PRO A 4 27.26 -54.73 -8.81
CA PRO A 4 27.06 -53.52 -9.63
C PRO A 4 27.52 -53.76 -11.10
N PRO A 5 27.83 -52.74 -11.91
CA PRO A 5 29.25 -52.36 -12.11
C PRO A 5 29.47 -50.82 -12.07
N LEU A 6 30.49 -50.24 -11.39
CA LEU A 6 31.96 -50.22 -11.67
C LEU A 6 32.27 -49.60 -13.06
N PHE A 7 33.10 -48.59 -13.32
CA PHE A 7 34.19 -47.82 -12.67
C PHE A 7 34.18 -46.40 -13.33
N HIS A 8 34.79 -45.29 -12.88
CA HIS A 8 36.18 -45.07 -12.46
C HIS A 8 36.32 -43.75 -11.68
N HIS A 9 37.16 -43.79 -10.64
CA HIS A 9 37.79 -42.62 -10.02
C HIS A 9 38.80 -41.96 -10.95
N SER A 10 38.76 -40.64 -11.06
CA SER A 10 39.98 -39.81 -11.14
C SER A 10 39.74 -38.44 -10.49
N SER A 11 40.60 -38.14 -9.53
CA SER A 11 40.95 -36.83 -8.97
C SER A 11 42.48 -36.91 -8.84
N PRO A 12 43.29 -35.83 -8.96
CA PRO A 12 42.93 -34.48 -8.53
C PRO A 12 43.47 -33.33 -9.39
N ALA A 13 43.11 -32.13 -8.93
CA ALA A 13 43.80 -30.86 -9.12
C ALA A 13 43.71 -30.20 -10.50
N SER A 14 42.91 -29.13 -10.58
CA SER A 14 43.36 -27.86 -11.18
C SER A 14 42.22 -26.83 -11.16
N SER A 15 42.45 -25.77 -10.39
CA SER A 15 42.05 -24.38 -10.61
C SER A 15 40.60 -24.03 -10.99
N ASN A 16 39.98 -23.31 -10.05
CA ASN A 16 39.00 -22.25 -10.25
C ASN A 16 39.09 -21.55 -11.63
N LYS A 17 37.96 -21.49 -12.34
CA LYS A 17 37.57 -20.36 -13.21
C LYS A 17 36.11 -20.54 -13.66
N LEU A 18 35.19 -19.98 -12.88
CA LEU A 18 33.86 -19.61 -13.37
C LEU A 18 34.04 -18.47 -14.37
N ARG A 19 34.03 -18.80 -15.68
CA ARG A 19 33.92 -17.82 -16.77
C ARG A 19 32.48 -17.32 -16.80
N LEU A 20 32.28 -16.07 -16.37
CA LEU A 20 31.10 -15.29 -16.76
C LEU A 20 31.27 -14.90 -18.24
N SER A 21 30.47 -15.51 -19.11
CA SER A 21 30.27 -15.01 -20.47
C SER A 21 29.34 -13.81 -20.37
N THR A 22 29.91 -12.63 -20.58
CA THR A 22 29.16 -11.45 -21.00
C THR A 22 28.79 -11.61 -22.47
N ASP A 23 27.65 -11.04 -22.83
CA ASP A 23 27.08 -10.91 -24.17
C ASP A 23 26.26 -12.11 -24.66
N GLY A 24 24.94 -11.88 -24.74
CA GLY A 24 23.96 -12.85 -25.22
C GLY A 24 22.59 -12.55 -24.63
N GLU A 25 21.87 -11.60 -25.23
CA GLU A 25 20.41 -11.51 -25.12
C GLU A 25 19.84 -12.79 -25.73
N VAL A 26 19.60 -13.81 -24.89
CA VAL A 26 18.95 -15.04 -25.30
C VAL A 26 17.46 -14.81 -25.17
N ASP A 27 16.87 -14.51 -26.32
CA ASP A 27 15.44 -14.54 -26.55
C ASP A 27 14.94 -15.98 -26.35
N VAL A 28 14.28 -16.23 -25.22
CA VAL A 28 13.88 -17.57 -24.76
C VAL A 28 12.79 -18.16 -25.68
N ASP A 29 12.16 -17.34 -26.51
CA ASP A 29 11.11 -17.74 -27.45
C ASP A 29 11.67 -18.27 -28.79
N ALA A 30 12.92 -17.96 -29.15
CA ALA A 30 13.53 -18.40 -30.41
C ALA A 30 14.18 -19.79 -30.33
N ALA A 31 14.57 -20.24 -29.13
CA ALA A 31 15.27 -21.52 -28.94
C ALA A 31 14.34 -22.76 -29.04
N ILE A 32 13.02 -22.56 -29.02
CA ILE A 32 12.04 -23.66 -29.09
C ILE A 32 11.62 -23.94 -30.55
N LEU A 33 11.78 -22.99 -31.47
CA LEU A 33 11.29 -23.12 -32.85
C LEU A 33 12.26 -23.80 -33.85
N HIS A 34 13.52 -24.04 -33.46
CA HIS A 34 14.53 -24.60 -34.38
C HIS A 34 14.95 -26.06 -34.10
N SER A 35 14.28 -26.78 -33.20
CA SER A 35 14.59 -28.22 -32.94
C SER A 35 13.60 -29.20 -33.56
N SER A 36 12.53 -28.75 -34.23
CA SER A 36 11.51 -29.62 -34.83
C SER A 36 11.48 -29.53 -36.35
N SER A 37 12.54 -30.03 -37.00
CA SER A 37 12.50 -30.34 -38.43
C SER A 37 13.29 -31.62 -38.74
N SER A 38 12.79 -32.76 -38.28
CA SER A 38 12.97 -34.02 -39.05
C SER A 38 12.06 -35.14 -38.57
N SER A 39 11.42 -35.78 -39.54
CA SER A 39 10.74 -37.09 -39.52
C SER A 39 9.39 -37.18 -38.79
N GLY A 40 8.36 -37.54 -39.58
CA GLY A 40 6.98 -37.65 -39.13
C GLY A 40 6.64 -38.94 -38.41
N ASN A 41 5.56 -38.88 -37.64
CA ASN A 41 4.44 -39.83 -37.70
C ASN A 41 3.30 -39.28 -36.85
N SER A 42 2.11 -39.27 -37.46
CA SER A 42 0.85 -38.81 -36.88
C SER A 42 0.40 -39.69 -35.73
N THR A 43 0.51 -39.17 -34.50
CA THR A 43 -0.32 -39.59 -33.35
C THR A 43 -0.74 -38.35 -32.56
N SER A 44 -2.05 -38.22 -32.37
CA SER A 44 -2.71 -37.10 -31.68
C SER A 44 -2.32 -37.04 -30.21
N LEU A 45 -1.33 -36.21 -29.87
CA LEU A 45 -1.02 -35.85 -28.49
C LEU A 45 -1.95 -34.72 -28.06
N LEU A 46 -2.79 -34.99 -27.05
CA LEU A 46 -3.49 -33.98 -26.28
C LEU A 46 -2.53 -32.84 -25.93
N PRO A 47 -2.94 -31.56 -26.04
CA PRO A 47 -2.07 -30.46 -25.67
C PRO A 47 -1.69 -30.62 -24.19
N LEU A 48 -0.38 -30.78 -23.94
CA LEU A 48 0.16 -30.75 -22.58
C LEU A 48 -0.35 -29.49 -21.88
N PRO A 49 -0.82 -29.59 -20.62
CA PRO A 49 -1.15 -28.39 -19.86
C PRO A 49 0.08 -27.47 -19.87
N PRO A 50 -0.11 -26.14 -20.02
CA PRO A 50 1.01 -25.21 -19.97
C PRO A 50 1.79 -25.46 -18.67
N PRO A 51 3.14 -25.38 -18.69
CA PRO A 51 3.93 -25.53 -17.47
C PRO A 51 3.35 -24.57 -16.42
N LEU A 52 3.09 -25.08 -15.21
CA LEU A 52 2.54 -24.30 -14.11
C LEU A 52 3.37 -23.02 -13.93
N ALA A 53 2.88 -21.91 -14.48
CA ALA A 53 3.54 -20.62 -14.38
C ALA A 53 3.47 -20.19 -12.92
N LEU A 54 4.58 -20.40 -12.18
CA LEU A 54 4.69 -19.96 -10.79
C LEU A 54 4.57 -18.44 -10.75
N THR A 55 3.50 -17.95 -10.12
CA THR A 55 3.28 -16.52 -9.92
C THR A 55 4.03 -16.05 -8.68
N PHE A 56 4.98 -15.13 -8.86
CA PHE A 56 5.68 -14.53 -7.73
C PHE A 56 4.87 -13.36 -7.19
N HIS A 57 4.61 -13.35 -5.89
CA HIS A 57 3.79 -12.32 -5.26
C HIS A 57 4.62 -11.30 -4.46
N PHE A 58 5.82 -11.69 -4.04
CA PHE A 58 6.69 -10.87 -3.20
C PHE A 58 8.12 -10.88 -3.71
N ALA A 59 8.83 -9.76 -3.51
CA ALA A 59 10.25 -9.65 -3.79
C ALA A 59 11.00 -9.14 -2.57
N ILE A 60 12.14 -9.77 -2.25
CA ILE A 60 13.10 -9.25 -1.28
C ILE A 60 14.34 -8.79 -2.04
N LEU A 61 14.63 -7.49 -1.96
CA LEU A 61 15.81 -6.87 -2.53
C LEU A 61 16.90 -6.74 -1.47
N VAL A 62 18.03 -7.39 -1.70
CA VAL A 62 19.24 -7.26 -0.89
C VAL A 62 20.30 -6.50 -1.68
N LYS A 63 20.91 -5.50 -1.06
CA LYS A 63 22.05 -4.78 -1.64
C LYS A 63 23.33 -5.26 -0.97
N VAL A 64 24.17 -5.96 -1.71
CA VAL A 64 25.47 -6.41 -1.23
C VAL A 64 26.52 -5.43 -1.74
N PRO A 65 27.15 -4.61 -0.86
CA PRO A 65 28.23 -3.73 -1.26
C PRO A 65 29.45 -4.57 -1.70
N ARG A 66 30.11 -4.17 -2.79
CA ARG A 66 31.42 -4.74 -3.12
C ARG A 66 32.49 -3.95 -2.37
N LEU A 67 33.37 -4.64 -1.66
CA LEU A 67 34.57 -3.98 -1.16
C LEU A 67 35.50 -3.68 -2.35
N PRO A 68 36.20 -2.54 -2.34
CA PRO A 68 37.23 -2.28 -3.34
C PRO A 68 38.27 -3.41 -3.28
N ALA A 69 38.68 -3.91 -4.45
CA ALA A 69 39.76 -4.88 -4.54
C ALA A 69 41.01 -4.27 -3.90
N ALA A 70 41.68 -5.03 -3.02
CA ALA A 70 43.03 -4.66 -2.62
C ALA A 70 43.89 -4.65 -3.89
N ASP A 71 44.66 -3.58 -4.12
CA ASP A 71 45.58 -3.43 -5.24
C ASP A 71 46.76 -4.39 -5.09
N ASP A 72 46.51 -5.69 -5.21
CA ASP A 72 47.55 -6.71 -5.29
C ASP A 72 47.98 -6.81 -6.76
N SER A 73 49.06 -6.09 -7.09
CA SER A 73 49.65 -5.95 -8.44
C SER A 73 50.06 -7.26 -9.13
N ASN A 74 49.90 -8.41 -8.49
CA ASN A 74 50.35 -9.72 -8.98
C ASN A 74 49.22 -10.73 -9.23
N SER A 75 47.93 -10.35 -9.15
CA SER A 75 46.82 -11.26 -9.45
C SER A 75 46.10 -10.88 -10.75
N THR A 76 45.94 -11.84 -11.66
CA THR A 76 45.35 -11.66 -13.00
C THR A 76 43.81 -11.64 -13.01
N ALA A 77 43.17 -11.57 -11.84
CA ALA A 77 41.73 -11.39 -11.72
C ALA A 77 41.41 -10.61 -10.43
N PRO A 78 40.63 -9.51 -10.49
CA PRO A 78 40.23 -8.79 -9.29
C PRO A 78 39.35 -9.71 -8.42
N VAL A 79 39.84 -10.07 -7.23
CA VAL A 79 39.07 -10.81 -6.24
C VAL A 79 37.99 -9.88 -5.71
N VAL A 80 36.74 -10.10 -6.11
CA VAL A 80 35.59 -9.36 -5.59
C VAL A 80 35.29 -9.89 -4.19
N THR A 81 35.65 -9.12 -3.17
CA THR A 81 35.32 -9.43 -1.77
C THR A 81 33.99 -8.78 -1.38
N PHE A 82 33.17 -9.53 -0.64
CA PHE A 82 31.92 -9.06 -0.07
C PHE A 82 32.03 -9.05 1.45
N ASP A 83 31.25 -8.19 2.11
CA ASP A 83 31.21 -8.13 3.57
C ASP A 83 30.74 -9.49 4.14
N PRO A 84 31.55 -10.17 4.98
CA PRO A 84 31.22 -11.46 5.54
C PRO A 84 29.95 -11.43 6.42
N MET A 85 29.66 -10.31 7.08
CA MET A 85 28.46 -10.17 7.92
C MET A 85 27.19 -10.22 7.06
N VAL A 86 27.21 -9.56 5.90
CA VAL A 86 26.09 -9.52 4.96
C VAL A 86 25.88 -10.89 4.31
N LEU A 87 26.97 -11.61 4.00
CA LEU A 87 26.91 -12.98 3.49
C LEU A 87 26.31 -13.96 4.49
N GLN A 88 26.72 -13.88 5.77
CA GLN A 88 26.13 -14.70 6.82
C GLN A 88 24.63 -14.40 6.98
N GLY A 89 24.25 -13.12 6.96
CA GLY A 89 22.85 -12.71 6.99
C GLY A 89 22.03 -13.21 5.79
N LEU A 90 22.64 -13.28 4.60
CA LEU A 90 22.04 -13.80 3.39
C LEU A 90 21.81 -15.31 3.46
N GLU A 91 22.79 -16.06 3.96
CA GLU A 91 22.69 -17.50 4.17
C GLU A 91 21.59 -17.82 5.20
N ASP A 92 21.54 -17.05 6.28
CA ASP A 92 20.49 -17.13 7.29
C ASP A 92 19.10 -16.85 6.71
N LEU A 93 18.98 -15.84 5.84
CA LEU A 93 17.72 -15.53 5.15
C LEU A 93 17.28 -16.69 4.26
N ALA A 94 18.19 -17.23 3.44
CA ALA A 94 17.91 -18.33 2.52
C ALA A 94 17.48 -19.60 3.27
N LYS A 95 18.20 -19.96 4.35
CA LYS A 95 17.85 -21.10 5.21
C LYS A 95 16.45 -20.93 5.80
N ARG A 96 16.12 -19.74 6.31
CA ARG A 96 14.81 -19.48 6.91
C ARG A 96 13.68 -19.56 5.88
N LEU A 97 13.88 -19.01 4.68
CA LEU A 97 12.88 -19.08 3.61
C LEU A 97 12.61 -20.52 3.19
N ALA A 98 13.67 -21.33 3.07
CA ALA A 98 13.57 -22.76 2.77
C ALA A 98 12.84 -23.54 3.88
N LEU A 99 13.18 -23.28 5.16
CA LEU A 99 12.52 -23.92 6.31
C LEU A 99 11.04 -23.55 6.44
N ALA A 100 10.67 -22.33 6.06
CA ALA A 100 9.28 -21.90 6.02
C ALA A 100 8.51 -22.45 4.80
N GLY A 101 9.18 -23.13 3.86
CA GLY A 101 8.57 -23.75 2.69
C GLY A 101 8.23 -22.80 1.54
N PHE A 102 8.85 -21.62 1.49
CA PHE A 102 8.71 -20.73 0.34
C PHE A 102 9.47 -21.27 -0.87
N LEU A 103 8.87 -21.17 -2.05
CA LEU A 103 9.56 -21.37 -3.31
C LEU A 103 10.26 -20.06 -3.69
N VAL A 104 11.58 -20.11 -3.81
CA VAL A 104 12.41 -18.92 -4.00
C VAL A 104 13.17 -19.00 -5.30
N ARG A 105 13.02 -17.98 -6.14
CA ARG A 105 13.86 -17.77 -7.32
C ARG A 105 14.80 -16.60 -7.06
N LEU A 106 16.10 -16.88 -7.11
CA LEU A 106 17.14 -15.87 -6.91
C LEU A 106 17.59 -15.30 -8.27
N GLU A 107 17.51 -13.98 -8.41
CA GLU A 107 18.08 -13.26 -9.55
C GLU A 107 19.15 -12.28 -9.07
N SER A 108 20.33 -12.34 -9.71
CA SER A 108 21.42 -11.41 -9.45
C SER A 108 21.50 -10.36 -10.55
N ARG A 109 21.50 -9.08 -10.18
CA ARG A 109 21.71 -7.96 -11.11
C ARG A 109 22.90 -7.13 -10.62
N PRO A 110 24.02 -7.08 -11.37
CA PRO A 110 25.10 -6.17 -11.03
C PRO A 110 24.65 -4.73 -11.28
N ALA A 111 24.91 -3.83 -10.33
CA ALA A 111 24.63 -2.41 -10.48
C ALA A 111 25.95 -1.64 -10.55
N TYR A 112 26.29 -1.18 -11.76
CA TYR A 112 27.49 -0.40 -12.02
C TYR A 112 27.19 1.09 -11.78
N LYS A 113 27.33 1.56 -10.54
CA LYS A 113 27.41 2.99 -10.24
C LYS A 113 28.89 3.38 -10.08
N LYS A 114 29.31 4.47 -10.75
CA LYS A 114 30.71 4.96 -10.78
C LYS A 114 31.39 5.08 -9.41
N HIS A 115 30.64 5.39 -8.35
CA HIS A 115 31.20 5.63 -7.00
C HIS A 115 30.84 4.56 -5.94
N ALA A 116 30.05 3.53 -6.30
CA ALA A 116 29.64 2.49 -5.35
C ALA A 116 29.10 1.24 -6.10
N PRO A 117 30.00 0.38 -6.62
CA PRO A 117 29.58 -0.88 -7.24
C PRO A 117 28.91 -1.76 -6.18
N HIS A 118 27.68 -2.19 -6.44
CA HIS A 118 26.95 -3.09 -5.55
C HIS A 118 26.29 -4.20 -6.37
N LEU A 119 26.18 -5.38 -5.77
CA LEU A 119 25.41 -6.48 -6.31
C LEU A 119 23.99 -6.39 -5.75
N LYS A 120 22.98 -6.31 -6.63
CA LYS A 120 21.58 -6.42 -6.22
C LYS A 120 21.18 -7.87 -6.35
N LEU A 121 20.74 -8.45 -5.24
CA LEU A 121 20.14 -9.77 -5.21
C LEU A 121 18.63 -9.60 -5.02
N VAL A 122 17.86 -10.21 -5.90
CA VAL A 122 16.39 -10.18 -5.88
C VAL A 122 15.91 -11.59 -5.60
N PHE A 123 15.30 -11.80 -4.45
CA PHE A 123 14.62 -13.04 -4.11
C PHE A 123 13.15 -12.90 -4.47
N LEU A 124 12.72 -13.59 -5.51
CA LEU A 124 11.32 -13.70 -5.90
C LEU A 124 10.69 -14.84 -5.11
N LEU A 125 9.65 -14.52 -4.34
CA LEU A 125 8.99 -15.45 -3.43
C LEU A 125 7.64 -15.90 -4.00
N HIS A 126 7.44 -17.21 -3.98
CA HIS A 126 6.15 -17.83 -4.17
C HIS A 126 5.79 -18.64 -2.92
N ALA A 127 4.60 -18.39 -2.38
CA ALA A 127 4.08 -19.05 -1.19
C ALA A 127 3.05 -20.10 -1.63
N PRO A 128 3.30 -21.41 -1.41
CA PRO A 128 2.32 -22.45 -1.66
C PRO A 128 1.02 -22.24 -0.87
N ASP A 129 -0.12 -22.56 -1.48
CA ASP A 129 -1.44 -22.39 -0.85
C ASP A 129 -1.59 -23.21 0.46
N ALA A 130 -0.85 -24.31 0.60
CA ALA A 130 -0.84 -25.11 1.83
C ALA A 130 -0.40 -24.29 3.06
N ILE A 131 0.71 -23.55 2.95
CA ILE A 131 1.23 -22.70 4.04
C ILE A 131 0.31 -21.51 4.30
N LEU A 132 -0.27 -20.96 3.22
CA LEU A 132 -1.21 -19.84 3.33
C LEU A 132 -2.51 -20.25 4.02
N SER A 133 -3.00 -21.47 3.80
CA SER A 133 -4.24 -21.95 4.41
C SER A 133 -4.14 -22.12 5.93
N ASP A 134 -3.03 -22.68 6.42
CA ASP A 134 -2.77 -22.80 7.87
C ASP A 134 -2.66 -21.41 8.52
N MET A 135 -1.91 -20.51 7.89
CA MET A 135 -1.76 -19.15 8.37
C MET A 135 -3.08 -18.37 8.32
N GLN A 136 -3.91 -18.59 7.31
CA GLN A 136 -5.24 -18.02 7.21
C GLN A 136 -6.12 -18.43 8.38
N ALA A 137 -6.21 -19.73 8.66
CA ALA A 137 -6.98 -20.24 9.79
C ALA A 137 -6.52 -19.60 11.11
N LYS A 138 -5.20 -19.48 11.31
CA LYS A 138 -4.63 -18.79 12.48
C LYS A 138 -5.05 -17.32 12.54
N MET A 139 -5.00 -16.58 11.42
CA MET A 139 -5.41 -15.18 11.39
C MET A 139 -6.91 -15.01 11.64
N GLU A 140 -7.75 -15.91 11.16
CA GLU A 140 -9.19 -15.88 11.38
C GLU A 140 -9.54 -16.10 12.85
N VAL A 141 -8.88 -17.07 13.50
CA VAL A 141 -9.04 -17.30 14.95
C VAL A 141 -8.63 -16.06 15.73
N GLU A 142 -7.50 -15.43 15.41
CA GLU A 142 -7.08 -14.20 16.08
C GLU A 142 -8.03 -13.02 15.82
N ARG A 143 -8.54 -12.87 14.59
CA ARG A 143 -9.56 -11.87 14.24
C ARG A 143 -10.85 -12.11 15.00
N TRP A 144 -11.24 -13.37 15.19
CA TRP A 144 -12.38 -13.75 16.00
C TRP A 144 -12.15 -13.40 17.49
N VAL A 145 -11.01 -13.81 18.07
CA VAL A 145 -10.65 -13.49 19.45
C VAL A 145 -10.64 -11.98 19.69
N ALA A 146 -10.07 -11.21 18.75
CA ALA A 146 -10.03 -9.75 18.84
C ALA A 146 -11.41 -9.10 18.58
N GLY A 147 -12.24 -9.71 17.74
CA GLY A 147 -13.56 -9.22 17.36
C GLY A 147 -14.68 -9.55 18.35
N GLY A 148 -14.47 -10.53 19.24
CA GLY A 148 -15.46 -11.01 20.19
C GLY A 148 -16.73 -11.52 19.48
N ARG A 149 -17.91 -11.20 20.05
CA ARG A 149 -19.24 -11.60 19.53
C ARG A 149 -19.49 -11.21 18.08
N ASN A 150 -18.88 -10.13 17.60
CA ASN A 150 -19.07 -9.66 16.22
C ASN A 150 -18.26 -10.46 15.20
N GLY A 151 -17.32 -11.29 15.65
CA GLY A 151 -16.42 -12.07 14.80
C GLY A 151 -16.91 -13.49 14.49
N GLU A 152 -18.06 -13.94 15.00
CA GLU A 152 -18.51 -15.33 14.85
C GLU A 152 -18.64 -15.77 13.38
N HIS A 153 -18.87 -14.82 12.47
CA HIS A 153 -18.88 -15.04 11.02
C HIS A 153 -17.52 -15.49 10.45
N PHE A 154 -16.40 -15.23 11.13
CA PHE A 154 -15.07 -15.72 10.72
C PHE A 154 -14.86 -17.22 11.01
N LEU A 155 -15.65 -17.81 11.92
CA LEU A 155 -15.54 -19.24 12.28
C LEU A 155 -16.52 -20.12 11.51
N ALA A 156 -17.42 -19.54 10.72
CA ALA A 156 -18.36 -20.31 9.91
C ALA A 156 -17.57 -21.14 8.89
N PRO A 157 -17.67 -22.49 8.89
CA PRO A 157 -16.88 -23.37 8.00
C PRO A 157 -17.22 -23.22 6.51
N GLN A 158 -18.16 -22.34 6.16
CA GLN A 158 -18.68 -22.19 4.82
C GLN A 158 -18.10 -20.93 4.16
N GLN A 159 -17.43 -21.15 3.01
CA GLN A 159 -16.80 -20.16 2.12
C GLN A 159 -15.33 -19.82 2.41
N HIS A 160 -14.47 -20.83 2.49
CA HIS A 160 -13.08 -20.65 2.04
C HIS A 160 -13.10 -20.47 0.52
N GLY A 161 -13.49 -19.28 0.06
CA GLY A 161 -13.33 -18.87 -1.32
C GLY A 161 -11.85 -18.91 -1.70
N LYS A 162 -11.56 -18.85 -3.00
CA LYS A 162 -10.19 -18.67 -3.48
C LYS A 162 -9.58 -17.45 -2.79
N LEU A 163 -8.41 -17.60 -2.17
CA LEU A 163 -7.74 -16.50 -1.47
C LEU A 163 -7.63 -15.29 -2.40
N THR A 164 -8.02 -14.12 -1.88
CA THR A 164 -7.91 -12.87 -2.62
C THR A 164 -6.44 -12.46 -2.77
N SER A 165 -6.10 -11.68 -3.79
CA SER A 165 -4.72 -11.20 -3.97
C SER A 165 -4.25 -10.38 -2.76
N ALA A 166 -5.14 -9.54 -2.21
CA ALA A 166 -4.87 -8.77 -1.01
C ALA A 166 -4.62 -9.67 0.22
N ASP A 167 -5.47 -10.68 0.45
CA ASP A 167 -5.30 -11.60 1.58
C ASP A 167 -4.00 -12.39 1.47
N ARG A 168 -3.65 -12.85 0.26
CA ARG A 168 -2.36 -13.51 -0.01
C ARG A 168 -1.19 -12.62 0.35
N ILE A 169 -1.21 -11.35 -0.07
CA ILE A 169 -0.14 -10.39 0.23
C ILE A 169 -0.04 -10.17 1.75
N VAL A 170 -1.16 -10.01 2.45
CA VAL A 170 -1.20 -9.83 3.91
C VAL A 170 -0.66 -11.06 4.64
N LEU A 171 -1.06 -12.26 4.21
CA LEU A 171 -0.59 -13.52 4.77
C LEU A 171 0.93 -13.69 4.61
N VAL A 172 1.45 -13.46 3.41
CA VAL A 172 2.89 -13.54 3.12
C VAL A 172 3.64 -12.49 3.92
N ASP A 173 3.20 -11.23 3.91
CA ASP A 173 3.82 -10.14 4.68
C ASP A 173 3.88 -10.47 6.17
N ARG A 174 2.80 -11.07 6.69
CA ARG A 174 2.73 -11.50 8.08
C ARG A 174 3.67 -12.66 8.37
N LEU A 175 3.77 -13.66 7.50
CA LEU A 175 4.74 -14.75 7.64
C LEU A 175 6.18 -14.22 7.64
N LEU A 176 6.47 -13.22 6.81
CA LEU A 176 7.80 -12.62 6.72
C LEU A 176 8.16 -11.78 7.96
N HIS A 177 7.25 -10.95 8.46
CA HIS A 177 7.53 -10.02 9.55
C HIS A 177 7.21 -10.56 10.96
N ALA A 178 6.39 -11.61 11.09
CA ALA A 178 6.10 -12.20 12.37
C ALA A 178 7.38 -12.76 13.01
N PRO A 179 7.58 -12.58 14.33
CA PRO A 179 8.76 -13.09 15.02
C PRO A 179 8.75 -14.62 15.04
N ARG A 180 9.94 -15.23 15.12
CA ARG A 180 10.10 -16.69 15.02
C ARG A 180 9.32 -17.48 16.07
N ARG A 181 9.19 -16.93 17.28
CA ARG A 181 8.39 -17.51 18.37
C ARG A 181 6.90 -17.69 18.02
N HIS A 182 6.39 -16.95 17.03
CA HIS A 182 5.01 -17.05 16.54
C HIS A 182 4.90 -17.82 15.21
N GLY A 183 5.96 -18.49 14.75
CA GLY A 183 5.98 -19.24 13.50
C GLY A 183 6.24 -18.41 12.23
N GLY A 184 6.75 -17.18 12.38
CA GLY A 184 7.17 -16.34 11.25
C GLY A 184 8.67 -16.41 10.96
N LEU A 185 9.11 -15.72 9.91
CA LEU A 185 10.50 -15.66 9.44
C LEU A 185 11.37 -14.72 10.30
N GLY A 186 10.75 -13.70 10.90
CA GLY A 186 11.42 -12.70 11.74
C GLY A 186 12.34 -11.77 10.96
N LEU A 187 11.91 -11.25 9.81
CA LEU A 187 12.73 -10.36 8.95
C LEU A 187 13.38 -9.19 9.72
N LEU A 188 12.66 -8.60 10.69
CA LEU A 188 13.19 -7.49 11.50
C LEU A 188 14.48 -7.85 12.26
N GLU A 189 14.64 -9.11 12.66
CA GLU A 189 15.86 -9.57 13.33
C GLU A 189 17.06 -9.64 12.38
N LEU A 190 16.82 -9.94 11.08
CA LEU A 190 17.91 -9.97 10.09
C LEU A 190 18.28 -8.59 9.58
N GLN A 191 17.41 -7.60 9.74
CA GLN A 191 17.63 -6.27 9.16
C GLN A 191 18.87 -5.57 9.72
N SER A 192 19.31 -5.93 10.93
CA SER A 192 20.58 -5.48 11.51
C SER A 192 21.81 -6.10 10.85
N SER A 193 21.72 -7.37 10.43
CA SER A 193 22.85 -8.12 9.82
C SER A 193 22.92 -7.93 8.31
N CYS A 194 21.77 -7.77 7.66
CA CYS A 194 21.67 -7.62 6.21
C CYS A 194 20.55 -6.62 5.86
N PRO A 195 20.87 -5.46 5.25
CA PRO A 195 19.86 -4.50 4.86
C PRO A 195 19.10 -5.00 3.61
N PHE A 196 17.83 -5.35 3.79
CA PHE A 196 16.94 -5.76 2.72
C PHE A 196 15.71 -4.85 2.62
N LYS A 197 15.02 -4.91 1.47
CA LYS A 197 13.71 -4.31 1.26
C LYS A 197 12.76 -5.36 0.73
N ALA A 198 11.69 -5.65 1.46
CA ALA A 198 10.64 -6.57 1.04
C ALA A 198 9.42 -5.78 0.56
N PHE A 199 8.86 -6.13 -0.60
CA PHE A 199 7.65 -5.51 -1.12
C PHE A 199 6.87 -6.49 -2.03
N PRO A 200 5.53 -6.37 -2.09
CA PRO A 200 4.73 -7.13 -3.03
C PRO A 200 4.95 -6.64 -4.47
N LEU A 201 4.81 -7.56 -5.43
CA LEU A 201 4.89 -7.24 -6.86
C LEU A 201 3.53 -6.75 -7.37
N HIS A 202 3.55 -5.83 -8.33
CA HIS A 202 2.34 -5.32 -8.98
C HIS A 202 1.86 -6.29 -10.05
N ASP A 203 0.53 -6.36 -10.21
CA ASP A 203 -0.12 -7.00 -11.35
C ASP A 203 -0.42 -5.92 -12.41
N ASP A 204 0.45 -5.84 -13.42
CA ASP A 204 0.31 -4.87 -14.50
C ASP A 204 -0.90 -5.14 -15.40
N GLN A 205 -1.32 -6.42 -15.50
CA GLN A 205 -2.49 -6.80 -16.28
C GLN A 205 -3.75 -6.26 -15.60
N PHE A 206 -3.89 -6.48 -14.30
CA PHE A 206 -4.98 -5.92 -13.51
C PHE A 206 -5.00 -4.39 -13.59
N ASN A 207 -3.86 -3.73 -13.41
CA ASN A 207 -3.77 -2.27 -13.45
C ASN A 207 -4.25 -1.71 -14.80
N ARG A 208 -3.81 -2.32 -15.92
CA ARG A 208 -4.21 -1.89 -17.26
C ARG A 208 -5.71 -2.05 -17.47
N GLU A 209 -6.25 -3.23 -17.17
CA GLU A 209 -7.68 -3.53 -17.33
C GLU A 209 -8.55 -2.61 -16.46
N TYR A 210 -8.16 -2.44 -15.19
CA TYR A 210 -8.88 -1.62 -14.23
C TYR A 210 -8.92 -0.16 -14.67
N LEU A 211 -7.78 0.41 -15.08
CA LEU A 211 -7.70 1.80 -15.51
C LEU A 211 -8.53 2.02 -16.79
N THR A 212 -8.42 1.15 -17.79
CA THR A 212 -9.21 1.27 -19.03
C THR A 212 -10.71 1.22 -18.74
N HIS A 213 -11.16 0.28 -17.91
CA HIS A 213 -12.58 0.14 -17.58
C HIS A 213 -13.11 1.31 -16.72
N TRP A 214 -12.32 1.77 -15.74
CA TRP A 214 -12.73 2.84 -14.83
C TRP A 214 -12.87 4.20 -15.54
N PHE A 215 -11.89 4.60 -16.35
CA PHE A 215 -11.91 5.90 -17.02
C PHE A 215 -13.05 6.05 -18.03
N LEU A 216 -13.38 4.97 -18.74
CA LEU A 216 -14.39 5.02 -19.81
C LEU A 216 -15.84 5.03 -19.29
N GLN A 217 -16.06 4.74 -18.00
CA GLN A 217 -17.41 4.51 -17.45
C GLN A 217 -17.88 5.56 -16.43
N TRP A 218 -17.66 6.84 -16.72
CA TRP A 218 -18.09 7.94 -15.83
C TRP A 218 -19.60 7.94 -15.49
N ARG A 219 -20.48 7.48 -16.41
CA ARG A 219 -21.92 7.33 -16.14
C ARG A 219 -22.22 6.21 -15.15
N ALA A 220 -21.45 5.11 -15.19
CA ALA A 220 -21.63 4.00 -14.26
C ALA A 220 -21.12 4.35 -12.86
N TYR A 221 -20.08 5.19 -12.77
CA TYR A 221 -19.53 5.71 -11.52
C TYR A 221 -20.60 6.38 -10.64
N PHE A 222 -21.44 7.24 -11.22
CA PHE A 222 -22.53 7.89 -10.47
C PHE A 222 -23.71 6.97 -10.15
N ARG A 223 -23.89 5.86 -10.89
CA ARG A 223 -25.01 4.92 -10.68
C ARG A 223 -24.70 3.88 -9.61
N ASN A 224 -23.58 3.17 -9.72
CA ASN A 224 -23.15 2.19 -8.72
C ASN A 224 -21.64 1.95 -8.80
N ASN A 225 -20.88 2.58 -7.91
CA ASN A 225 -19.42 2.42 -7.84
C ASN A 225 -18.97 1.41 -6.77
N THR A 226 -19.92 0.75 -6.10
CA THR A 226 -19.61 -0.13 -4.98
C THR A 226 -18.83 -1.36 -5.42
N ASP A 227 -19.10 -1.87 -6.62
CA ASP A 227 -18.42 -3.04 -7.19
C ASP A 227 -16.95 -2.75 -7.52
N SER A 228 -16.64 -1.56 -8.02
CA SER A 228 -15.27 -1.15 -8.31
C SER A 228 -14.43 -0.99 -7.05
N VAL A 229 -15.03 -0.42 -5.98
CA VAL A 229 -14.39 -0.35 -4.66
C VAL A 229 -14.14 -1.75 -4.10
N GLU A 230 -15.04 -2.70 -4.32
CA GLU A 230 -14.86 -4.10 -3.94
C GLU A 230 -13.69 -4.74 -4.70
N LYS A 231 -13.56 -4.51 -6.01
CA LYS A 231 -12.39 -4.97 -6.80
C LYS A 231 -11.07 -4.41 -6.27
N ILE A 232 -11.04 -3.11 -5.94
CA ILE A 232 -9.86 -2.49 -5.30
C ILE A 232 -9.56 -3.17 -3.96
N ARG A 233 -10.58 -3.47 -3.15
CA ARG A 233 -10.42 -4.17 -1.87
C ARG A 233 -9.77 -5.53 -2.07
N LEU A 234 -10.31 -6.35 -2.97
CA LEU A 234 -9.81 -7.71 -3.21
C LEU A 234 -8.37 -7.74 -3.74
N HIS A 235 -7.92 -6.65 -4.39
CA HIS A 235 -6.58 -6.56 -4.97
C HIS A 235 -5.55 -5.84 -4.07
N PHE A 236 -5.88 -4.65 -3.55
CA PHE A 236 -4.97 -3.79 -2.76
C PHE A 236 -5.23 -3.85 -1.25
N GLY A 237 -6.33 -4.44 -0.81
CA GLY A 237 -6.73 -4.54 0.59
C GLY A 237 -7.67 -3.43 1.05
N GLU A 238 -8.15 -3.57 2.29
CA GLU A 238 -9.23 -2.75 2.85
C GLU A 238 -8.80 -1.31 3.13
N LYS A 239 -7.53 -1.08 3.50
CA LYS A 239 -7.02 0.27 3.78
C LYS A 239 -7.05 1.16 2.54
N ALA A 240 -6.60 0.64 1.40
CA ALA A 240 -6.65 1.34 0.12
C ALA A 240 -8.10 1.50 -0.35
N ALA A 241 -8.91 0.44 -0.26
CA ALA A 241 -10.31 0.51 -0.64
C ALA A 241 -11.12 1.53 0.18
N LEU A 242 -10.83 1.69 1.47
CA LEU A 242 -11.49 2.68 2.32
C LEU A 242 -11.23 4.12 1.84
N TYR A 243 -10.01 4.39 1.36
CA TYR A 243 -9.69 5.69 0.76
C TYR A 243 -10.53 5.96 -0.49
N PHE A 244 -10.59 5.00 -1.42
CA PHE A 244 -11.41 5.14 -2.63
C PHE A 244 -12.90 5.20 -2.32
N ALA A 245 -13.37 4.45 -1.31
CA ALA A 245 -14.75 4.53 -0.83
C ALA A 245 -15.08 5.90 -0.24
N TYR A 246 -14.14 6.51 0.49
CA TYR A 246 -14.28 7.87 1.00
C TYR A 246 -14.36 8.89 -0.13
N MET A 247 -13.47 8.78 -1.13
CA MET A 247 -13.46 9.66 -2.29
C MET A 247 -14.76 9.56 -3.10
N ASP A 248 -15.27 8.34 -3.31
CA ASP A 248 -16.57 8.12 -3.96
C ASP A 248 -17.73 8.77 -3.17
N PHE A 249 -17.77 8.56 -1.86
CA PHE A 249 -18.80 9.13 -1.00
C PHE A 249 -18.72 10.67 -0.96
N TYR A 250 -17.52 11.23 -0.84
CA TYR A 250 -17.28 12.66 -0.81
C TYR A 250 -17.67 13.35 -2.13
N THR A 251 -17.26 12.78 -3.27
CA THR A 251 -17.60 13.32 -4.59
C THR A 251 -19.11 13.33 -4.83
N LYS A 252 -19.82 12.29 -4.41
CA LYS A 252 -21.30 12.23 -4.49
C LYS A 252 -21.98 13.25 -3.58
N TRP A 253 -21.42 13.51 -2.40
CA TRP A 253 -21.92 14.54 -1.48
C TRP A 253 -21.62 15.98 -1.92
N LEU A 254 -20.58 16.18 -2.72
CA LEU A 254 -20.28 17.46 -3.36
C LEU A 254 -21.23 17.78 -4.51
N LEU A 255 -21.77 16.78 -5.21
CA LEU A 255 -22.66 16.99 -6.35
C LEU A 255 -23.89 17.88 -6.05
N PRO A 256 -24.71 17.63 -5.00
CA PRO A 256 -25.83 18.51 -4.68
C PRO A 256 -25.37 19.93 -4.33
N LEU A 257 -24.21 20.06 -3.69
CA LEU A 257 -23.63 21.36 -3.35
C LEU A 257 -23.14 22.11 -4.60
N ALA A 258 -22.54 21.41 -5.56
CA ALA A 258 -22.12 21.96 -6.84
C ALA A 258 -23.32 22.44 -7.68
N LEU A 259 -24.41 21.67 -7.72
CA LEU A 259 -25.64 22.06 -8.39
C LEU A 259 -26.28 23.29 -7.74
N TRP A 260 -26.28 23.37 -6.41
CA TRP A 260 -26.75 24.54 -5.67
C TRP A 260 -25.87 25.77 -5.92
N GLY A 261 -24.55 25.61 -5.95
CA GLY A 261 -23.62 26.68 -6.30
C GLY A 261 -23.82 27.20 -7.73
N LEU A 262 -24.03 26.29 -8.69
CA LEU A 262 -24.36 26.65 -10.07
C LEU A 262 -25.70 27.40 -10.16
N PHE A 263 -26.71 26.96 -9.41
CA PHE A 263 -28.00 27.65 -9.33
C PHE A 263 -27.86 29.08 -8.81
N ILE A 264 -27.09 29.29 -7.74
CA ILE A 264 -26.79 30.63 -7.22
C ILE A 264 -26.03 31.47 -8.26
N TYR A 265 -25.06 30.87 -8.95
CA TYR A 265 -24.34 31.55 -10.03
C TYR A 265 -25.29 32.05 -11.13
N PHE A 266 -26.26 31.24 -11.55
CA PHE A 266 -27.28 31.68 -12.51
C PHE A 266 -28.16 32.83 -11.98
N LEU A 267 -28.49 32.85 -10.68
CA LEU A 267 -29.22 33.97 -10.07
C LEU A 267 -28.46 35.31 -10.13
N SER A 268 -27.12 35.26 -10.21
CA SER A 268 -26.29 36.46 -10.39
C SER A 268 -26.63 37.24 -11.67
N ALA A 269 -27.02 36.54 -12.73
CA ALA A 269 -27.41 37.16 -13.99
C ALA A 269 -28.71 37.99 -13.89
N PHE A 270 -29.59 37.65 -12.93
CA PHE A 270 -30.86 38.35 -12.71
C PHE A 270 -30.76 39.43 -11.63
N SER A 271 -30.04 39.17 -10.54
CA SER A 271 -29.88 40.12 -9.44
C SER A 271 -28.60 39.88 -8.65
N SER A 272 -27.65 40.81 -8.76
CA SER A 272 -26.41 40.76 -8.00
C SER A 272 -26.65 40.83 -6.49
N THR A 273 -27.65 41.60 -6.04
CA THR A 273 -28.00 41.71 -4.61
C THR A 273 -28.48 40.37 -4.04
N LEU A 274 -29.26 39.61 -4.82
CA LEU A 274 -29.73 38.29 -4.41
C LEU A 274 -28.58 37.28 -4.37
N TYR A 275 -27.69 37.31 -5.36
CA TYR A 275 -26.51 36.45 -5.42
C TYR A 275 -25.64 36.53 -4.16
N PHE A 276 -25.29 37.75 -3.70
CA PHE A 276 -24.44 37.91 -2.52
C PHE A 276 -25.14 37.46 -1.23
N ARG A 277 -26.43 37.78 -1.06
CA ARG A 277 -27.23 37.33 0.10
C ARG A 277 -27.31 35.81 0.17
N MET A 278 -27.63 35.16 -0.95
CA MET A 278 -27.75 33.70 -1.02
C MET A 278 -26.39 33.01 -0.87
N SER A 279 -25.31 33.60 -1.38
CA SER A 279 -23.96 33.08 -1.22
C SER A 279 -23.51 33.10 0.24
N ALA A 280 -23.78 34.19 0.97
CA ALA A 280 -23.46 34.29 2.40
C ALA A 280 -24.23 33.25 3.24
N ILE A 281 -25.54 33.13 3.01
CA ILE A 281 -26.39 32.12 3.68
C ILE A 281 -25.89 30.70 3.36
N THR A 282 -25.55 30.45 2.10
CA THR A 282 -25.05 29.14 1.65
C THR A 282 -23.69 28.81 2.28
N GLY A 283 -22.76 29.77 2.38
CA GLY A 283 -21.48 29.58 3.06
C GLY A 283 -21.65 29.10 4.50
N LEU A 284 -22.51 29.77 5.27
CA LEU A 284 -22.85 29.39 6.64
C LEU A 284 -23.55 28.02 6.72
N ALA A 285 -24.49 27.74 5.81
CA ALA A 285 -25.17 26.45 5.76
C ALA A 285 -24.20 25.30 5.41
N VAL A 286 -23.20 25.55 4.57
CA VAL A 286 -22.20 24.54 4.20
C VAL A 286 -21.29 24.21 5.38
N SER A 287 -20.79 25.23 6.08
CA SER A 287 -19.88 25.05 7.21
C SER A 287 -20.57 24.37 8.40
N THR A 288 -21.82 24.71 8.68
CA THR A 288 -22.55 24.19 9.85
C THR A 288 -23.38 22.95 9.57
N LEU A 289 -24.19 22.93 8.50
CA LEU A 289 -25.12 21.84 8.22
C LEU A 289 -24.51 20.78 7.30
N TRP A 290 -23.96 21.18 6.15
CA TRP A 290 -23.44 20.20 5.20
C TRP A 290 -22.24 19.43 5.78
N ALA A 291 -21.28 20.13 6.41
CA ALA A 291 -20.10 19.47 6.98
C ALA A 291 -20.45 18.50 8.11
N THR A 292 -21.38 18.88 9.01
CA THR A 292 -21.79 18.01 10.12
C THR A 292 -22.59 16.79 9.62
N LEU A 293 -23.55 17.01 8.70
CA LEU A 293 -24.31 15.92 8.08
C LEU A 293 -23.41 14.96 7.30
N PHE A 294 -22.44 15.50 6.55
CA PHE A 294 -21.46 14.71 5.82
C PHE A 294 -20.67 13.80 6.77
N LEU A 295 -20.14 14.35 7.87
CA LEU A 295 -19.37 13.57 8.84
C LEU A 295 -20.21 12.49 9.54
N ILE A 296 -21.46 12.79 9.90
CA ILE A 296 -22.38 11.82 10.51
C ILE A 296 -22.69 10.70 9.51
N CYS A 297 -23.01 11.05 8.27
CA CYS A 297 -23.34 10.07 7.24
C CYS A 297 -22.13 9.23 6.84
N TRP A 298 -20.93 9.83 6.77
CA TRP A 298 -19.68 9.10 6.55
C TRP A 298 -19.39 8.15 7.71
N LYS A 299 -19.61 8.56 8.97
CA LYS A 299 -19.45 7.68 10.14
C LYS A 299 -20.35 6.46 10.04
N ARG A 300 -21.60 6.63 9.58
CA ARG A 300 -22.54 5.53 9.32
C ARG A 300 -22.06 4.64 8.17
N ARG A 301 -21.70 5.22 7.01
CA ARG A 301 -21.22 4.47 5.84
C ARG A 301 -19.93 3.69 6.13
N ARG A 302 -19.01 4.28 6.89
CA ARG A 302 -17.78 3.64 7.37
C ARG A 302 -18.08 2.42 8.24
N SER A 303 -19.12 2.49 9.09
CA SER A 303 -19.56 1.36 9.91
C SER A 303 -20.17 0.24 9.05
N GLU A 304 -20.96 0.58 8.04
CA GLU A 304 -21.53 -0.38 7.09
C GLU A 304 -20.42 -1.13 6.33
N LEU A 305 -19.44 -0.40 5.77
CA LEU A 305 -18.30 -1.00 5.07
C LEU A 305 -17.46 -1.88 5.99
N ARG A 306 -17.25 -1.47 7.24
CA ARG A 306 -16.53 -2.26 8.24
C ARG A 306 -17.20 -3.61 8.48
N LEU A 307 -18.53 -3.62 8.62
CA LEU A 307 -19.31 -4.85 8.80
C LEU A 307 -19.30 -5.69 7.52
N LYS A 308 -19.57 -5.08 6.36
CA LYS A 308 -19.56 -5.78 5.05
C LYS A 308 -18.21 -6.45 4.77
N TRP A 309 -17.12 -5.80 5.14
CA TRP A 309 -15.77 -6.30 4.88
C TRP A 309 -15.24 -7.24 5.95
N GLY A 310 -15.95 -7.43 7.07
CA GLY A 310 -15.44 -8.24 8.17
C GLY A 310 -14.12 -7.69 8.72
N VAL A 311 -13.95 -6.36 8.76
CA VAL A 311 -12.82 -5.77 9.47
C VAL A 311 -13.28 -5.63 10.92
N GLY A 312 -12.72 -6.41 11.83
CA GLY A 312 -13.10 -6.43 13.25
C GLY A 312 -13.08 -5.04 13.91
N ALA A 313 -13.56 -4.95 15.15
CA ALA A 313 -13.70 -3.68 15.88
C ALA A 313 -12.36 -2.93 16.16
N GLN A 314 -11.22 -3.53 15.82
CA GLN A 314 -9.91 -2.94 16.00
C GLN A 314 -9.69 -1.80 15.00
N GLU A 315 -9.86 -0.55 15.45
CA GLU A 315 -9.68 0.65 14.63
C GLU A 315 -8.20 0.88 14.23
N HIS A 316 -7.27 0.24 14.95
CA HIS A 316 -5.84 0.28 14.67
C HIS A 316 -5.24 -1.14 14.68
N VAL A 317 -4.64 -1.56 13.56
CA VAL A 317 -3.72 -2.70 13.55
C VAL A 317 -2.53 -2.30 14.41
N HIS A 318 -2.40 -2.90 15.60
CA HIS A 318 -1.26 -2.65 16.48
C HIS A 318 0.00 -3.23 15.85
N VAL A 319 0.73 -2.41 15.09
CA VAL A 319 2.09 -2.76 14.69
C VAL A 319 2.98 -2.56 15.90
N THR A 320 3.58 -3.64 16.40
CA THR A 320 4.55 -3.57 17.49
C THR A 320 5.76 -2.79 17.01
N ASN A 321 5.95 -1.58 17.56
CA ASN A 321 7.13 -0.78 17.26
C ASN A 321 8.38 -1.45 17.91
N PRO A 322 9.38 -1.87 17.13
CA PRO A 322 10.60 -2.50 17.67
C PRO A 322 11.41 -1.57 18.58
N HIS A 323 11.33 -0.27 18.36
CA HIS A 323 12.02 0.74 19.15
C HIS A 323 11.20 1.23 20.36
N PHE A 324 10.03 0.63 20.60
CA PHE A 324 9.22 0.99 21.75
C PHE A 324 9.88 0.48 23.03
N GLN A 325 10.31 1.41 23.87
CA GLN A 325 10.79 1.12 25.21
C GLN A 325 9.59 1.15 26.17
N PRO A 326 9.22 0.02 26.79
CA PRO A 326 8.15 0.02 27.77
C PRO A 326 8.52 0.93 28.95
N PRO A 327 7.57 1.69 29.51
CA PRO A 327 7.83 2.41 30.75
C PRO A 327 8.19 1.43 31.87
N PRO A 328 8.99 1.85 32.88
CA PRO A 328 9.33 1.00 34.00
C PRO A 328 8.06 0.49 34.71
N PRO A 329 8.07 -0.71 35.30
CA PRO A 329 6.89 -1.36 35.87
C PRO A 329 6.23 -0.60 37.03
N THR A 330 6.93 0.41 37.59
CA THR A 330 6.41 1.31 38.64
C THR A 330 5.59 2.49 38.08
N ALA A 331 5.57 2.70 36.76
CA ALA A 331 4.83 3.79 36.15
C ALA A 331 3.33 3.49 36.13
N SER A 332 2.51 4.42 36.63
CA SER A 332 1.05 4.26 36.63
C SER A 332 0.52 4.08 35.20
N LEU A 333 -0.09 2.93 34.91
CA LEU A 333 -0.65 2.60 33.60
C LEU A 333 -1.79 3.54 33.18
N ASN A 334 -2.49 4.12 34.16
CA ASN A 334 -3.72 4.91 33.98
C ASN A 334 -3.50 6.43 33.89
N GLY A 335 -2.25 6.89 33.89
CA GLY A 335 -1.95 8.31 33.76
C GLY A 335 -2.15 8.79 32.32
N VAL A 336 -3.32 9.37 32.01
CA VAL A 336 -3.48 10.17 30.79
C VAL A 336 -2.46 11.29 30.84
N LYS A 337 -1.33 11.14 30.12
CA LYS A 337 -0.26 12.13 30.11
C LYS A 337 -0.85 13.50 29.78
N TRP A 338 -0.58 14.50 30.62
CA TRP A 338 -1.01 15.89 30.42
C TRP A 338 -0.70 16.42 29.01
N SER A 339 0.38 15.93 28.40
CA SER A 339 0.76 16.22 27.02
C SER A 339 -0.30 15.84 25.97
N ARG A 340 -1.18 14.87 26.24
CA ARG A 340 -2.33 14.55 25.36
C ARG A 340 -3.46 15.57 25.53
N ARG A 341 -3.76 15.99 26.76
CA ARG A 341 -4.76 17.03 27.02
C ARG A 341 -4.37 18.38 26.42
N LEU A 342 -3.08 18.72 26.52
CA LEU A 342 -2.54 19.93 25.91
C LEU A 342 -2.75 19.95 24.38
N LYS A 343 -2.60 18.81 23.69
CA LYS A 343 -2.86 18.70 22.25
C LYS A 343 -4.31 19.02 21.90
N TYR A 344 -5.27 18.56 22.70
CA TYR A 344 -6.69 18.88 22.47
C TYR A 344 -6.97 20.36 22.73
N ILE A 345 -6.42 20.95 23.79
CA ILE A 345 -6.58 22.37 24.11
C ILE A 345 -6.02 23.26 22.99
N VAL A 346 -4.81 22.94 22.51
CA VAL A 346 -4.21 23.64 21.37
C VAL A 346 -5.08 23.48 20.12
N GLY A 347 -5.60 22.28 19.86
CA GLY A 347 -6.52 22.04 18.74
C GLY A 347 -7.79 22.88 18.83
N TYR A 348 -8.43 22.97 20.00
CA TYR A 348 -9.61 23.82 20.21
C TYR A 348 -9.29 25.31 20.04
N LEU A 349 -8.14 25.77 20.53
CA LEU A 349 -7.71 27.16 20.36
C LEU A 349 -7.52 27.51 18.88
N VAL A 350 -6.87 26.62 18.12
CA VAL A 350 -6.71 26.80 16.66
C VAL A 350 -8.07 26.84 15.96
N LEU A 351 -9.02 26.00 16.37
CA LEU A 351 -10.38 25.99 15.81
C LEU A 351 -11.13 27.30 16.08
N VAL A 352 -11.02 27.85 17.30
CA VAL A 352 -11.63 29.15 17.64
C VAL A 352 -11.01 30.28 16.81
N VAL A 353 -9.68 30.30 16.66
CA VAL A 353 -8.99 31.29 15.82
C VAL A 353 -9.47 31.21 14.37
N PHE A 354 -9.65 29.99 13.84
CA PHE A 354 -10.12 29.80 12.47
C PHE A 354 -11.56 30.28 12.29
N LEU A 355 -12.45 29.99 13.25
CA LEU A 355 -13.83 30.49 13.25
C LEU A 355 -13.88 32.02 13.29
N VAL A 356 -13.14 32.65 14.21
CA VAL A 356 -13.06 34.11 14.29
C VAL A 356 -12.50 34.69 12.99
N GLY A 357 -11.43 34.10 12.45
CA GLY A 357 -10.84 34.51 11.19
C GLY A 357 -11.82 34.48 10.02
N GLU A 358 -12.59 33.40 9.89
CA GLU A 358 -13.63 33.26 8.85
C GLU A 358 -14.73 34.32 9.02
N THR A 359 -15.18 34.58 10.26
CA THR A 359 -16.19 35.63 10.51
C THR A 359 -15.68 37.03 10.15
N VAL A 360 -14.43 37.35 10.48
CA VAL A 360 -13.85 38.66 10.15
C VAL A 360 -13.67 38.81 8.63
N ILE A 361 -13.19 37.77 7.95
CA ILE A 361 -13.00 37.80 6.49
C ILE A 361 -14.34 37.95 5.78
N THR A 362 -15.38 37.22 6.21
CA THR A 362 -16.71 37.30 5.59
C THR A 362 -17.35 38.66 5.80
N ILE A 363 -17.28 39.23 7.00
CA ILE A 363 -17.76 40.59 7.28
C ILE A 363 -16.98 41.61 6.43
N GLY A 364 -15.65 41.54 6.44
CA GLY A 364 -14.80 42.45 5.67
C GLY A 364 -15.03 42.38 4.16
N PHE A 365 -15.31 41.19 3.61
CA PHE A 365 -15.64 41.03 2.20
C PHE A 365 -16.99 41.67 1.84
N VAL A 366 -18.00 41.51 2.71
CA VAL A 366 -19.31 42.14 2.55
C VAL A 366 -19.20 43.66 2.61
N ASP A 367 -18.46 44.19 3.58
CA ASP A 367 -18.25 45.63 3.74
C ASP A 367 -17.47 46.24 2.58
N LEU A 368 -16.40 45.58 2.13
CA LEU A 368 -15.63 45.99 0.94
C LEU A 368 -16.51 46.04 -0.31
N TYR A 369 -17.41 45.08 -0.49
CA TYR A 369 -18.35 45.10 -1.61
C TYR A 369 -19.30 46.30 -1.54
N PHE A 370 -19.88 46.57 -0.37
CA PHE A 370 -20.76 47.75 -0.20
C PHE A 370 -20.00 49.05 -0.43
N PHE A 371 -18.77 49.16 0.04
CA PHE A 371 -17.90 50.29 -0.21
C PHE A 371 -17.64 50.49 -1.71
N LEU A 372 -17.24 49.43 -2.43
CA LEU A 372 -17.01 49.49 -3.88
C LEU A 372 -18.29 49.83 -4.65
N LYS A 373 -19.43 49.25 -4.27
CA LYS A 373 -20.72 49.55 -4.92
C LYS A 373 -21.17 50.99 -4.69
N ALA A 374 -21.01 51.52 -3.47
CA ALA A 374 -21.31 52.91 -3.16
C ALA A 374 -20.36 53.87 -3.89
N GLY A 375 -19.08 53.53 -3.97
CA GLY A 375 -18.07 54.31 -4.71
C GLY A 375 -18.29 54.34 -6.22
N CYS A 376 -18.76 53.24 -6.83
CA CYS A 376 -19.04 53.17 -8.26
C CYS A 376 -20.39 53.80 -8.68
N ALA A 377 -21.29 54.11 -7.75
CA ALA A 377 -22.61 54.68 -8.04
C ALA A 377 -22.65 56.22 -8.10
N GLY A 378 -21.50 56.90 -8.04
CA GLY A 378 -21.39 58.29 -8.50
C GLY A 378 -21.88 59.40 -7.57
N ASN A 379 -22.14 59.14 -6.29
CA ASN A 379 -22.32 60.22 -5.30
C ASN A 379 -21.67 59.83 -3.96
N CYS A 380 -20.40 60.21 -3.82
CA CYS A 380 -19.66 60.06 -2.58
C CYS A 380 -20.19 61.04 -1.53
N SER A 381 -20.97 60.54 -0.57
CA SER A 381 -20.97 61.09 0.78
C SER A 381 -20.26 60.08 1.68
N THR A 382 -19.01 60.38 2.00
CA THR A 382 -18.17 59.64 2.94
C THR A 382 -18.72 59.81 4.35
N GLY A 383 -19.72 59.01 4.73
CA GLY A 383 -20.26 58.95 6.10
C GLY A 383 -20.19 57.57 6.74
N GLY A 384 -19.75 56.53 6.02
CA GLY A 384 -19.82 55.14 6.50
C GLY A 384 -18.70 54.71 7.45
N LEU A 385 -17.56 55.41 7.44
CA LEU A 385 -16.37 55.03 8.23
C LEU A 385 -16.37 55.63 9.64
N GLU A 386 -17.26 56.59 9.93
CA GLU A 386 -17.34 57.25 11.24
C GLU A 386 -18.11 56.44 12.29
N ASN A 387 -18.86 55.40 11.90
CA ASN A 387 -19.64 54.58 12.83
C ASN A 387 -18.88 53.37 13.41
N TRP A 388 -17.58 53.22 13.11
CA TRP A 388 -16.76 52.09 13.59
C TRP A 388 -15.73 52.45 14.66
N VAL A 389 -15.74 53.69 15.18
CA VAL A 389 -14.78 54.16 16.21
C VAL A 389 -15.47 54.54 17.54
N LEU A 390 -16.70 54.08 17.80
CA LEU A 390 -17.27 54.08 19.16
C LEU A 390 -17.94 52.75 19.49
#